data_AF-A0A3S0K8E9-F1
#
_entry.id   AF-A0A3S0K8E9-F1
#
_cell.length_a   1.000
_cell.length_b   1.000
_cell.length_c   1.000
_cell.angle_alpha   90.00
_cell.angle_beta   90.00
_cell.angle_gamma   90.00
#
_symmetry.space_group_name_H-M   'P 1'
#
loop_
_entity.id
_entity.type
_entity.pdbx_description
1 polymer ?
#
loop_
_entity_poly.entity_id
_entity_poly.type
_entity_poly.pdbx_seq_one_letter_code
_entity_poly.pdbx_strand_id
1 'polypeptide(L)'
;MSEQEKQGVDESRRQLLKIGAGTIAGVGVVAGAGSWIKHKVEGVEQDGYPVEISPELKPKDQRDVLLTFACSPALAAKHPERNLSFSMESAGPIKPGEKAFNFQQHCQNFLTAPERADNTKVGYTQLDYALEEACWEGMNQMAPMQAFGFPNQGMFGWDQSDVAHQKYPFEDSVEMISAIKTAAKTFGAVRVGICRADKRWNYDPLYDATQEKTLSWEEDFPFEPKSVIVMLTDMDYEAMACAPMIPASATAAMGYSHNTLQAGAMAKFLRRLGYPAVGSGNDLGNSVAYAISAGLGEGARNGQIIAPGLGPRVRISKVYTNLELDDAAYDKPRDFGILSFCENCKRCAESCPGKAISMDDKPSMGSTLPGHDDPDYNWQGQPGIRKFHNDAKKCFKFWSDNGGDCGACISSCPWNKPDFWHHSLIDGSNTFTGGAVHSMMKQADILFGYGNVNDEKAVKKFWRSGFSGDFT
;
A
#
# COMPACT_ATOMS: atom_id res chain seq x y z
N MET A 1 -36.16 9.33 -8.78
CA MET A 1 -36.00 10.75 -8.44
C MET A 1 -37.11 11.55 -9.08
N SER A 2 -37.86 12.29 -8.27
CA SER A 2 -38.87 13.24 -8.76
C SER A 2 -38.19 14.39 -9.53
N GLU A 3 -38.93 15.11 -10.39
CA GLU A 3 -38.39 16.28 -11.09
C GLU A 3 -37.88 17.37 -10.14
N GLN A 4 -38.49 17.48 -8.95
CA GLN A 4 -38.06 18.39 -7.89
C GLN A 4 -36.70 17.98 -7.29
N GLU A 5 -36.44 16.69 -7.12
CA GLU A 5 -35.13 16.19 -6.68
C GLU A 5 -34.05 16.44 -7.73
N LYS A 6 -34.39 16.36 -9.02
CA LYS A 6 -33.45 16.68 -10.11
C LYS A 6 -33.10 18.16 -10.17
N GLN A 7 -34.08 19.04 -9.94
CA GLN A 7 -33.86 20.49 -9.87
C GLN A 7 -32.99 20.90 -8.68
N GLY A 8 -33.23 20.33 -7.50
CA GLY A 8 -32.41 20.59 -6.30
C GLY A 8 -30.94 20.15 -6.45
N VAL A 9 -30.70 19.05 -7.17
CA VAL A 9 -29.34 18.61 -7.53
C VAL A 9 -28.68 19.56 -8.54
N ASP A 10 -29.43 20.16 -9.47
CA ASP A 10 -28.87 21.08 -10.47
C ASP A 10 -28.55 22.47 -9.88
N GLU A 11 -29.37 22.97 -8.95
CA GLU A 11 -29.10 24.22 -8.23
C GLU A 11 -27.90 24.10 -7.28
N SER A 12 -27.78 22.99 -6.56
CA SER A 12 -26.61 22.73 -5.71
C SER A 12 -25.32 22.63 -6.51
N ARG A 13 -25.34 21.98 -7.69
CA ARG A 13 -24.20 21.97 -8.64
C ARG A 13 -23.82 23.38 -9.10
N ARG A 14 -24.78 24.23 -9.44
CA ARG A 14 -24.53 25.62 -9.86
C ARG A 14 -23.95 26.50 -8.74
N GLN A 15 -24.41 26.34 -7.50
CA GLN A 15 -23.84 27.08 -6.38
C GLN A 15 -22.42 26.62 -6.06
N LEU A 16 -22.15 25.31 -6.09
CA LEU A 16 -20.81 24.78 -5.83
C LEU A 16 -19.79 25.23 -6.90
N LEU A 17 -20.20 25.30 -8.17
CA LEU A 17 -19.38 25.86 -9.25
C LEU A 17 -19.04 27.35 -9.04
N LYS A 18 -19.97 28.14 -8.49
CA LYS A 18 -19.72 29.55 -8.15
C LYS A 18 -18.74 29.70 -6.98
N ILE A 19 -18.82 28.83 -5.98
CA ILE A 19 -17.90 28.80 -4.84
C ILE A 19 -16.51 28.32 -5.31
N GLY A 20 -16.44 27.26 -6.11
CA GLY A 20 -15.19 26.74 -6.68
C GLY A 20 -14.48 27.76 -7.58
N ALA A 21 -15.22 28.50 -8.41
CA ALA A 21 -14.65 29.55 -9.26
C ALA A 21 -14.07 30.72 -8.45
N GLY A 22 -14.66 31.07 -7.30
CA GLY A 22 -14.15 32.12 -6.40
C GLY A 22 -12.84 31.73 -5.71
N THR A 23 -12.66 30.45 -5.36
CA THR A 23 -11.46 29.95 -4.68
C THR A 23 -10.29 29.71 -5.65
N ILE A 24 -10.58 29.32 -6.90
CA ILE A 24 -9.56 29.09 -7.94
C ILE A 24 -8.92 30.40 -8.41
N ALA A 25 -9.65 31.52 -8.36
CA ALA A 25 -9.15 32.83 -8.79
C ALA A 25 -7.99 33.39 -7.92
N GLY A 26 -7.75 32.84 -6.73
CA GLY A 26 -6.65 33.27 -5.85
C GLY A 26 -5.28 32.70 -6.21
N VAL A 27 -5.18 31.77 -7.17
CA VAL A 27 -3.93 31.06 -7.51
C VAL A 27 -3.20 31.69 -8.72
N GLY A 28 -3.72 32.78 -9.28
CA GLY A 28 -3.24 33.36 -10.53
C GLY A 28 -2.25 34.54 -10.37
N VAL A 29 -0.98 34.27 -10.72
CA VAL A 29 -0.01 35.20 -11.34
C VAL A 29 0.80 36.13 -10.43
N VAL A 30 1.98 35.64 -10.01
CA VAL A 30 3.21 36.47 -9.86
C VAL A 30 4.37 35.67 -10.45
N ALA A 31 5.26 36.30 -11.22
CA ALA A 31 6.49 35.67 -11.70
C ALA A 31 7.31 35.18 -10.49
N GLY A 32 7.47 33.86 -10.37
CA GLY A 32 7.92 33.17 -9.14
C GLY A 32 6.95 32.08 -8.66
N ALA A 33 5.66 32.23 -8.96
CA ALA A 33 4.62 31.24 -8.67
C ALA A 33 4.86 29.91 -9.39
N GLY A 34 5.43 29.90 -10.61
CA GLY A 34 5.70 28.65 -11.33
C GLY A 34 6.72 27.75 -10.62
N SER A 35 7.84 28.31 -10.14
CA SER A 35 8.84 27.55 -9.38
C SER A 35 8.32 27.18 -7.98
N TRP A 36 7.55 28.08 -7.35
CA TRP A 36 6.94 27.83 -6.05
C TRP A 36 5.89 26.71 -6.10
N ILE A 37 4.99 26.74 -7.11
CA ILE A 37 4.00 25.68 -7.37
C ILE A 37 4.72 24.38 -7.70
N LYS A 38 5.74 24.40 -8.58
CA LYS A 38 6.51 23.20 -8.93
C LYS A 38 7.14 22.55 -7.70
N HIS A 39 7.81 23.34 -6.85
CA HIS A 39 8.40 22.82 -5.61
C HIS A 39 7.35 22.22 -4.67
N LYS A 40 6.15 22.79 -4.61
CA LYS A 40 5.06 22.26 -3.78
C LYS A 40 4.42 21.00 -4.38
N VAL A 41 4.30 20.91 -5.70
CA VAL A 41 3.88 19.69 -6.42
C VAL A 41 4.88 18.55 -6.21
N GLU A 42 6.17 18.86 -6.15
CA GLU A 42 7.22 17.89 -5.86
C GLU A 42 7.29 17.51 -4.36
N GLY A 43 6.64 18.25 -3.47
CA GLY A 43 6.69 18.08 -2.01
C GLY A 43 7.82 18.86 -1.33
N VAL A 44 7.70 19.03 -0.02
CA VAL A 44 8.71 19.71 0.83
C VAL A 44 9.61 18.66 1.46
N GLU A 45 10.90 18.69 1.10
CA GLU A 45 11.92 17.80 1.66
C GLU A 45 11.97 17.86 3.20
N GLN A 46 12.16 16.70 3.81
CA GLN A 46 12.30 16.52 5.26
C GLN A 46 13.69 15.96 5.57
N ASP A 47 14.23 16.30 6.75
CA ASP A 47 15.55 15.82 7.18
C ASP A 47 15.57 14.32 7.52
N GLY A 48 14.41 13.72 7.79
CA GLY A 48 14.31 12.30 8.10
C GLY A 48 12.86 11.82 8.30
N TYR A 49 12.71 10.50 8.38
CA TYR A 49 11.47 9.82 8.70
C TYR A 49 11.72 8.76 9.79
N PRO A 50 10.83 8.63 10.80
CA PRO A 50 9.65 9.44 11.03
C PRO A 50 10.05 10.81 11.60
N VAL A 51 9.22 11.84 11.36
CA VAL A 51 9.45 13.19 11.90
C VAL A 51 9.27 13.20 13.42
N GLU A 52 8.22 12.52 13.90
CA GLU A 52 7.94 12.33 15.32
C GLU A 52 8.14 10.86 15.69
N ILE A 53 8.99 10.61 16.69
CA ILE A 53 9.33 9.29 17.20
C ILE A 53 9.17 9.26 18.72
N SER A 54 8.64 8.17 19.26
CA SER A 54 8.70 7.90 20.70
C SER A 54 9.69 6.78 21.02
N PRO A 55 10.19 6.70 22.27
CA PRO A 55 11.04 5.59 22.72
C PRO A 55 10.38 4.20 22.66
N GLU A 56 9.07 4.13 22.44
CA GLU A 56 8.34 2.86 22.30
C GLU A 56 8.52 2.21 20.94
N LEU A 57 8.96 2.97 19.92
CA LEU A 57 9.17 2.43 18.59
C LEU A 57 10.27 1.36 18.64
N LYS A 58 9.87 0.13 18.31
CA LYS A 58 10.76 -1.00 18.12
C LYS A 58 10.60 -1.57 16.71
N PRO A 59 11.65 -2.21 16.17
CA PRO A 59 11.50 -3.12 15.04
C PRO A 59 10.31 -4.06 15.27
N LYS A 60 9.52 -4.29 14.22
CA LYS A 60 8.32 -5.12 14.34
C LYS A 60 8.71 -6.58 14.24
N ASP A 61 8.24 -7.43 15.14
CA ASP A 61 8.38 -8.87 15.00
C ASP A 61 7.61 -9.37 13.77
N GLN A 62 8.25 -10.10 12.85
CA GLN A 62 7.57 -10.59 11.66
C GLN A 62 6.43 -11.56 12.00
N ARG A 63 6.51 -12.26 13.14
CA ARG A 63 5.47 -13.16 13.67
C ARG A 63 4.20 -12.40 14.09
N ASP A 64 4.31 -11.09 14.25
CA ASP A 64 3.20 -10.18 14.56
C ASP A 64 2.65 -9.47 13.31
N VAL A 65 3.16 -9.82 12.13
CA VAL A 65 2.50 -9.49 10.86
C VAL A 65 1.32 -10.45 10.67
N LEU A 66 0.15 -9.88 10.41
CA LEU A 66 -1.11 -10.64 10.40
C LEU A 66 -1.11 -11.82 9.44
N LEU A 67 -0.63 -11.62 8.20
CA LEU A 67 -0.58 -12.69 7.21
C LEU A 67 0.46 -13.77 7.58
N THR A 68 1.59 -13.39 8.17
CA THR A 68 2.56 -14.36 8.72
C THR A 68 1.91 -15.23 9.79
N PHE A 69 1.21 -14.64 10.75
CA PHE A 69 0.49 -15.38 11.77
C PHE A 69 -0.60 -16.27 11.15
N ALA A 70 -1.41 -15.72 10.24
CA ALA A 70 -2.51 -16.43 9.60
C ALA A 70 -2.04 -17.62 8.74
N CYS A 71 -0.81 -17.59 8.22
CA CYS A 71 -0.24 -18.69 7.42
C CYS A 71 0.57 -19.71 8.23
N SER A 72 0.78 -19.49 9.54
CA SER A 72 1.62 -20.35 10.38
C SER A 72 0.78 -21.12 11.42
N PRO A 73 0.54 -22.42 11.20
CA PRO A 73 -0.01 -23.31 12.22
C PRO A 73 0.82 -23.34 13.51
N ALA A 74 2.15 -23.25 13.43
CA ALA A 74 3.01 -23.27 14.61
C ALA A 74 2.83 -22.02 15.48
N LEU A 75 2.72 -20.83 14.89
CA LEU A 75 2.40 -19.61 15.63
C LEU A 75 0.98 -19.67 16.21
N ALA A 76 0.01 -20.19 15.46
CA ALA A 76 -1.36 -20.35 15.95
C ALA A 76 -1.44 -21.23 17.20
N ALA A 77 -0.66 -22.31 17.24
CA ALA A 77 -0.60 -23.21 18.38
C ALA A 77 0.10 -22.58 19.60
N LYS A 78 1.09 -21.71 19.37
CA LYS A 78 1.80 -20.97 20.43
C LYS A 78 0.98 -19.78 20.97
N HIS A 79 0.13 -19.20 20.12
CA HIS A 79 -0.64 -17.99 20.42
C HIS A 79 -2.15 -18.19 20.22
N PRO A 80 -2.78 -19.18 20.88
CA PRO A 80 -4.21 -19.43 20.74
C PRO A 80 -5.07 -18.24 21.22
N GLU A 81 -4.53 -17.40 22.12
CA GLU A 81 -5.18 -16.20 22.63
C GLU A 81 -5.53 -15.19 21.53
N ARG A 82 -4.75 -15.09 20.45
CA ARG A 82 -4.99 -14.11 19.37
C ARG A 82 -6.29 -14.36 18.61
N ASN A 83 -6.66 -15.62 18.43
CA ASN A 83 -7.93 -16.02 17.82
C ASN A 83 -9.10 -15.68 18.76
N LEU A 84 -8.91 -15.94 20.06
CA LEU A 84 -9.92 -15.73 21.09
C LEU A 84 -10.19 -14.24 21.32
N SER A 85 -9.14 -13.44 21.50
CA SER A 85 -9.22 -11.99 21.72
C SER A 85 -9.93 -11.29 20.56
N PHE A 86 -9.61 -11.67 19.31
CA PHE A 86 -10.30 -11.13 18.15
C PHE A 86 -11.78 -11.47 18.12
N SER A 87 -12.14 -12.70 18.47
CA SER A 87 -13.55 -13.12 18.55
C SER A 87 -14.31 -12.32 19.61
N MET A 88 -13.70 -12.15 20.79
CA MET A 88 -14.30 -11.41 21.90
C MET A 88 -14.52 -9.94 21.58
N GLU A 89 -13.55 -9.28 20.94
CA GLU A 89 -13.71 -7.87 20.53
C GLU A 89 -14.73 -7.74 19.40
N SER A 90 -14.64 -8.57 18.36
CA SER A 90 -15.39 -8.35 17.12
C SER A 90 -16.85 -8.81 17.19
N ALA A 91 -17.15 -9.82 18.00
CA ALA A 91 -18.47 -10.44 18.10
C ALA A 91 -19.02 -10.55 19.53
N GLY A 92 -18.24 -10.18 20.55
CA GLY A 92 -18.60 -10.37 21.96
C GLY A 92 -18.27 -11.78 22.48
N PRO A 93 -18.74 -12.14 23.69
CA PRO A 93 -18.45 -13.44 24.30
C PRO A 93 -18.92 -14.62 23.43
N ILE A 94 -18.04 -15.59 23.22
CA ILE A 94 -18.33 -16.82 22.47
C ILE A 94 -19.39 -17.62 23.25
N LYS A 95 -20.52 -17.91 22.61
CA LYS A 95 -21.61 -18.67 23.26
C LYS A 95 -21.29 -20.17 23.30
N PRO A 96 -21.92 -20.95 24.21
CA PRO A 96 -21.76 -22.40 24.24
C PRO A 96 -22.06 -23.04 22.87
N GLY A 97 -21.07 -23.74 22.31
CA GLY A 97 -21.17 -24.41 21.01
C GLY A 97 -20.68 -23.58 19.81
N GLU A 98 -20.41 -22.28 19.98
CA GLU A 98 -19.79 -21.46 18.93
C GLU A 98 -18.26 -21.68 18.90
N LYS A 99 -17.67 -21.63 17.71
CA LYS A 99 -16.22 -21.65 17.53
C LYS A 99 -15.69 -20.23 17.43
N ALA A 100 -14.54 -19.98 18.05
CA ALA A 100 -13.80 -18.74 17.86
C ALA A 100 -13.45 -18.54 16.38
N PHE A 101 -13.35 -17.27 15.97
CA PHE A 101 -12.67 -16.90 14.74
C PHE A 101 -11.27 -17.53 14.72
N ASN A 102 -10.89 -18.08 13.57
CA ASN A 102 -9.60 -18.74 13.40
C ASN A 102 -8.89 -18.15 12.17
N PHE A 103 -7.82 -17.39 12.40
CA PHE A 103 -7.08 -16.72 11.33
C PHE A 103 -6.57 -17.69 10.26
N GLN A 104 -6.15 -18.90 10.64
CA GLN A 104 -5.63 -19.91 9.72
C GLN A 104 -6.73 -20.48 8.81
N GLN A 105 -7.90 -20.81 9.39
CA GLN A 105 -9.07 -21.23 8.62
C GLN A 105 -9.57 -20.11 7.71
N HIS A 106 -9.57 -18.87 8.16
CA HIS A 106 -9.97 -17.73 7.34
C HIS A 106 -8.97 -17.45 6.20
N CYS A 107 -7.68 -17.71 6.42
CA CYS A 107 -6.66 -17.68 5.36
C CYS A 107 -6.91 -18.78 4.32
N GLN A 108 -7.20 -20.01 4.75
CA GLN A 108 -7.59 -21.11 3.87
C GLN A 108 -8.85 -20.78 3.07
N ASN A 109 -9.86 -20.18 3.71
CA ASN A 109 -11.07 -19.73 3.02
C ASN A 109 -10.74 -18.68 1.95
N PHE A 110 -9.88 -17.70 2.25
CA PHE A 110 -9.45 -16.71 1.27
C PHE A 110 -8.74 -17.36 0.07
N LEU A 111 -7.77 -18.24 0.32
CA LEU A 111 -6.99 -18.92 -0.73
C LEU A 111 -7.84 -19.83 -1.64
N THR A 112 -8.94 -20.38 -1.11
CA THR A 112 -9.86 -21.26 -1.84
C THR A 112 -11.09 -20.52 -2.39
N ALA A 113 -11.13 -19.19 -2.30
CA ALA A 113 -12.26 -18.41 -2.80
C ALA A 113 -12.62 -18.65 -4.28
N PRO A 114 -11.65 -18.84 -5.20
CA PRO A 114 -11.96 -19.16 -6.61
C PRO A 114 -12.83 -20.40 -6.81
N GLU A 115 -12.73 -21.40 -5.92
CA GLU A 115 -13.54 -22.63 -5.97
C GLU A 115 -15.04 -22.38 -5.74
N ARG A 116 -15.38 -21.19 -5.21
CA ARG A 116 -16.75 -20.78 -4.86
C ARG A 116 -17.25 -19.63 -5.74
N ALA A 117 -16.73 -19.52 -6.96
CA ALA A 117 -17.22 -18.57 -7.95
C ALA A 117 -18.74 -18.71 -8.19
N ASP A 118 -19.42 -17.57 -8.33
CA ASP A 118 -20.86 -17.49 -8.57
C ASP A 118 -21.12 -16.71 -9.85
N ASN A 119 -21.41 -17.43 -10.94
CA ASN A 119 -21.69 -16.84 -12.25
C ASN A 119 -22.98 -15.99 -12.31
N THR A 120 -23.79 -15.98 -11.24
CA THR A 120 -24.96 -15.12 -11.12
C THR A 120 -24.66 -13.80 -10.39
N LYS A 121 -23.49 -13.68 -9.77
CA LYS A 121 -23.08 -12.51 -8.97
C LYS A 121 -22.01 -11.70 -9.70
N VAL A 122 -22.36 -10.48 -10.10
CA VAL A 122 -21.44 -9.57 -10.80
C VAL A 122 -20.18 -9.34 -9.95
N GLY A 123 -19.00 -9.49 -10.57
CA GLY A 123 -17.70 -9.26 -9.93
C GLY A 123 -17.19 -10.41 -9.07
N TYR A 124 -17.90 -11.55 -9.04
CA TYR A 124 -17.51 -12.78 -8.36
C TYR A 124 -17.75 -14.03 -9.22
N THR A 125 -17.81 -13.83 -10.54
CA THR A 125 -18.01 -14.91 -11.51
C THR A 125 -16.72 -15.68 -11.74
N GLN A 126 -16.81 -16.83 -12.42
CA GLN A 126 -15.63 -17.58 -12.86
C GLN A 126 -14.70 -16.73 -13.72
N LEU A 127 -15.24 -15.81 -14.53
CA LEU A 127 -14.44 -14.89 -15.35
C LEU A 127 -13.59 -13.96 -14.48
N ASP A 128 -14.16 -13.46 -13.38
CA ASP A 128 -13.46 -12.55 -12.46
C ASP A 128 -12.30 -13.27 -11.75
N TYR A 129 -12.57 -14.45 -11.19
CA TYR A 129 -11.53 -15.25 -10.51
C TYR A 129 -10.47 -15.80 -11.45
N ALA A 130 -10.84 -16.21 -12.67
CA ALA A 130 -9.86 -16.68 -13.66
C ALA A 130 -8.83 -15.59 -14.01
N LEU A 131 -9.26 -14.32 -14.10
CA LEU A 131 -8.34 -13.20 -14.27
C LEU A 131 -7.45 -13.00 -13.05
N GLU A 132 -8.00 -13.04 -11.83
CA GLU A 132 -7.21 -12.92 -10.61
C GLU A 132 -6.13 -14.01 -10.51
N GLU A 133 -6.49 -15.27 -10.71
CA GLU A 133 -5.55 -16.40 -10.67
C GLU A 133 -4.45 -16.26 -11.73
N ALA A 134 -4.81 -15.86 -12.96
CA ALA A 134 -3.84 -15.60 -14.02
C ALA A 134 -2.87 -14.46 -13.65
N CYS A 135 -3.35 -13.42 -12.97
CA CYS A 135 -2.52 -12.31 -12.52
C CYS A 135 -1.52 -12.71 -11.42
N TRP A 136 -1.84 -13.73 -10.60
CA TRP A 136 -0.93 -14.27 -9.58
C TRP A 136 0.18 -15.17 -10.15
N GLU A 137 -0.02 -15.73 -11.33
CA GLU A 137 0.85 -16.79 -11.88
C GLU A 137 2.32 -16.36 -11.96
N GLY A 138 2.60 -15.13 -12.39
CA GLY A 138 3.97 -14.62 -12.48
C GLY A 138 4.69 -14.68 -11.13
N MET A 139 4.08 -14.16 -10.07
CA MET A 139 4.63 -14.24 -8.72
C MET A 139 4.76 -15.70 -8.26
N ASN A 140 3.73 -16.52 -8.46
CA ASN A 140 3.70 -17.90 -7.99
C ASN A 140 4.84 -18.74 -8.58
N GLN A 141 5.25 -18.46 -9.82
CA GLN A 141 6.39 -19.13 -10.44
C GLN A 141 7.74 -18.53 -10.02
N MET A 142 7.82 -17.20 -9.91
CA MET A 142 9.11 -16.51 -9.70
C MET A 142 9.53 -16.44 -8.23
N ALA A 143 8.61 -16.20 -7.30
CA ALA A 143 8.86 -16.12 -5.86
C ALA A 143 7.59 -16.50 -5.08
N PRO A 144 7.31 -17.82 -4.94
CA PRO A 144 6.10 -18.33 -4.30
C PRO A 144 5.89 -17.73 -2.91
N MET A 145 4.63 -17.47 -2.54
CA MET A 145 4.22 -17.01 -1.20
C MET A 145 4.83 -15.68 -0.71
N GLN A 146 5.63 -14.97 -1.51
CA GLN A 146 6.24 -13.71 -1.09
C GLN A 146 5.20 -12.64 -0.72
N ALA A 147 4.03 -12.62 -1.36
CA ALA A 147 2.93 -11.71 -1.00
C ALA A 147 2.37 -11.96 0.41
N PHE A 148 2.58 -13.15 0.98
CA PHE A 148 2.25 -13.45 2.38
C PHE A 148 3.40 -13.15 3.34
N GLY A 149 4.50 -12.59 2.85
CA GLY A 149 5.66 -12.20 3.64
C GLY A 149 6.65 -13.35 3.90
N PHE A 150 6.66 -14.39 3.07
CA PHE A 150 7.58 -15.50 3.21
C PHE A 150 8.95 -15.11 2.62
N PRO A 151 10.03 -15.16 3.42
CA PRO A 151 11.36 -14.76 2.96
C PRO A 151 12.04 -15.86 2.14
N ASN A 152 13.12 -15.48 1.45
CA ASN A 152 14.08 -16.39 0.81
C ASN A 152 13.44 -17.34 -0.24
N GLN A 153 12.55 -16.81 -1.09
CA GLN A 153 11.83 -17.58 -2.09
C GLN A 153 12.28 -17.22 -3.52
N GLY A 154 12.55 -18.22 -4.36
CA GLY A 154 12.78 -18.05 -5.80
C GLY A 154 13.74 -16.91 -6.16
N MET A 155 13.27 -15.93 -6.95
CA MET A 155 14.05 -14.74 -7.36
C MET A 155 14.47 -13.83 -6.18
N PHE A 156 13.82 -13.96 -5.02
CA PHE A 156 14.18 -13.29 -3.76
C PHE A 156 15.05 -14.16 -2.85
N GLY A 157 15.60 -15.26 -3.38
CA GLY A 157 16.53 -16.13 -2.69
C GLY A 157 17.78 -15.37 -2.21
N TRP A 158 18.34 -15.86 -1.10
CA TRP A 158 19.45 -15.22 -0.41
C TRP A 158 20.83 -15.69 -0.90
N ASP A 159 20.89 -16.60 -1.88
CA ASP A 159 22.16 -17.01 -2.49
C ASP A 159 22.88 -15.81 -3.14
N GLN A 160 24.14 -15.60 -2.73
CA GLN A 160 25.02 -14.54 -3.24
C GLN A 160 26.17 -15.11 -4.11
N SER A 161 26.09 -16.39 -4.50
CA SER A 161 27.15 -17.06 -5.28
C SER A 161 27.39 -16.43 -6.67
N ASP A 162 26.41 -15.69 -7.20
CA ASP A 162 26.47 -15.04 -8.51
C ASP A 162 26.93 -13.57 -8.47
N VAL A 163 27.30 -13.05 -7.28
CA VAL A 163 27.91 -11.72 -7.11
C VAL A 163 29.23 -11.68 -7.86
N ALA A 164 29.38 -10.68 -8.75
CA ALA A 164 30.60 -10.49 -9.52
C ALA A 164 31.77 -10.17 -8.59
N HIS A 165 32.92 -10.83 -8.80
CA HIS A 165 34.12 -10.62 -7.98
C HIS A 165 34.69 -9.20 -8.10
N GLN A 166 34.51 -8.57 -9.25
CA GLN A 166 34.92 -7.19 -9.48
C GLN A 166 33.71 -6.28 -9.44
N LYS A 167 33.81 -5.20 -8.65
CA LYS A 167 32.81 -4.14 -8.66
C LYS A 167 32.92 -3.33 -9.94
N TYR A 168 31.78 -2.93 -10.49
CA TYR A 168 31.77 -1.98 -11.60
C TYR A 168 32.38 -0.64 -11.14
N PRO A 169 33.36 -0.09 -11.87
CA PRO A 169 34.08 1.11 -11.46
C PRO A 169 33.30 2.37 -11.86
N PHE A 170 32.24 2.69 -11.12
CA PHE A 170 31.52 3.96 -11.30
C PHE A 170 32.46 5.15 -11.11
N GLU A 171 32.32 6.17 -11.95
CA GLU A 171 33.07 7.42 -11.87
C GLU A 171 32.72 8.18 -10.57
N ASP A 172 31.44 8.27 -10.27
CA ASP A 172 30.91 8.94 -9.07
C ASP A 172 29.54 8.38 -8.63
N SER A 173 29.02 8.93 -7.52
CA SER A 173 27.70 8.59 -6.97
C SER A 173 26.55 8.96 -7.93
N VAL A 174 26.73 9.94 -8.81
CA VAL A 174 25.71 10.37 -9.77
C VAL A 174 25.53 9.35 -10.87
N GLU A 175 26.63 8.81 -11.43
CA GLU A 175 26.58 7.71 -12.41
C GLU A 175 25.92 6.48 -11.78
N MET A 176 26.32 6.12 -10.57
CA MET A 176 25.77 4.96 -9.86
C MET A 176 24.25 5.08 -9.64
N ILE A 177 23.78 6.21 -9.12
CA ILE A 177 22.35 6.44 -8.90
C ILE A 177 21.60 6.47 -10.22
N SER A 178 22.16 7.13 -11.24
CA SER A 178 21.55 7.19 -12.57
C SER A 178 21.41 5.80 -13.18
N ALA A 179 22.42 4.94 -13.03
CA ALA A 179 22.38 3.54 -13.48
C ALA A 179 21.31 2.74 -12.73
N ILE A 180 21.25 2.83 -11.40
CA ILE A 180 20.23 2.14 -10.59
C ILE A 180 18.82 2.61 -10.96
N LYS A 181 18.58 3.92 -11.00
CA LYS A 181 17.25 4.47 -11.32
C LYS A 181 16.85 4.17 -12.76
N THR A 182 17.79 4.14 -13.70
CA THR A 182 17.54 3.75 -15.10
C THR A 182 17.20 2.27 -15.19
N ALA A 183 17.95 1.40 -14.51
CA ALA A 183 17.67 -0.03 -14.47
C ALA A 183 16.27 -0.30 -13.90
N ALA A 184 15.89 0.36 -12.79
CA ALA A 184 14.54 0.24 -12.21
C ALA A 184 13.44 0.58 -13.22
N LYS A 185 13.59 1.69 -13.95
CA LYS A 185 12.64 2.08 -15.02
C LYS A 185 12.59 1.05 -16.14
N THR A 186 13.75 0.52 -16.56
CA THR A 186 13.82 -0.56 -17.57
C THR A 186 13.08 -1.81 -17.12
N PHE A 187 13.09 -2.13 -15.82
CA PHE A 187 12.35 -3.26 -15.26
C PHE A 187 10.86 -2.98 -15.06
N GLY A 188 10.39 -1.77 -15.37
CA GLY A 188 8.98 -1.39 -15.32
C GLY A 188 8.54 -0.68 -14.04
N ALA A 189 9.46 -0.25 -13.17
CA ALA A 189 9.09 0.55 -12.01
C ALA A 189 8.53 1.92 -12.45
N VAL A 190 7.32 2.26 -12.02
CA VAL A 190 6.71 3.58 -12.31
C VAL A 190 7.36 4.70 -11.50
N ARG A 191 8.01 4.35 -10.39
CA ARG A 191 8.83 5.26 -9.57
C ARG A 191 9.87 4.46 -8.79
N VAL A 192 11.02 5.07 -8.54
CA VAL A 192 12.12 4.47 -7.77
C VAL A 192 12.77 5.51 -6.87
N GLY A 193 13.15 5.10 -5.67
CA GLY A 193 13.91 5.90 -4.71
C GLY A 193 14.90 5.03 -3.96
N ILE A 194 15.93 5.65 -3.40
CA ILE A 194 17.00 4.96 -2.67
C ILE A 194 17.18 5.65 -1.31
N CYS A 195 17.09 4.90 -0.23
CA CYS A 195 17.34 5.40 1.12
C CYS A 195 18.35 4.52 1.86
N ARG A 196 18.86 5.03 2.98
CA ARG A 196 19.66 4.21 3.91
C ARG A 196 18.80 3.07 4.45
N ALA A 197 19.44 1.93 4.68
CA ALA A 197 18.83 0.85 5.45
C ALA A 197 18.65 1.31 6.90
N ASP A 198 17.46 1.09 7.46
CA ASP A 198 17.11 1.55 8.80
C ASP A 198 16.49 0.39 9.59
N LYS A 199 17.20 -0.04 10.62
CA LYS A 199 16.82 -1.21 11.44
C LYS A 199 15.44 -1.04 12.09
N ARG A 200 14.95 0.19 12.28
CA ARG A 200 13.59 0.46 12.80
C ARG A 200 12.48 -0.08 11.89
N TRP A 201 12.75 -0.20 10.59
CA TRP A 201 11.77 -0.67 9.59
C TRP A 201 11.93 -2.13 9.23
N ASN A 202 13.07 -2.74 9.58
CA ASN A 202 13.29 -4.16 9.40
C ASN A 202 12.44 -4.93 10.40
N TYR A 203 11.92 -6.07 9.97
CA TYR A 203 11.34 -7.00 10.90
C TYR A 203 12.44 -7.64 11.73
N ASP A 204 12.23 -7.73 13.03
CA ASP A 204 13.17 -8.35 13.96
C ASP A 204 12.41 -8.98 15.14
N PRO A 205 12.48 -10.32 15.31
CA PRO A 205 13.15 -11.25 14.40
C PRO A 205 12.40 -11.40 13.06
N LEU A 206 13.10 -11.98 12.08
CA LEU A 206 12.51 -12.47 10.85
C LEU A 206 11.80 -13.82 11.09
N TYR A 207 10.89 -14.21 10.21
CA TYR A 207 10.17 -15.48 10.32
C TYR A 207 9.91 -16.10 8.95
N ASP A 208 10.28 -17.37 8.81
CA ASP A 208 9.94 -18.21 7.67
C ASP A 208 8.84 -19.19 8.06
N ALA A 209 7.61 -18.89 7.61
CA ALA A 209 6.46 -19.73 7.86
C ALA A 209 6.42 -21.01 6.99
N THR A 210 7.28 -21.17 5.96
CA THR A 210 7.42 -22.47 5.27
C THR A 210 8.13 -23.49 6.16
N GLN A 211 9.11 -23.02 6.92
CA GLN A 211 9.94 -23.84 7.82
C GLN A 211 9.53 -23.71 9.29
N GLU A 212 8.55 -22.84 9.58
CA GLU A 212 8.11 -22.44 10.92
C GLU A 212 9.28 -21.98 11.81
N LYS A 213 10.27 -21.30 11.21
CA LYS A 213 11.57 -20.97 11.80
C LYS A 213 11.72 -19.46 12.00
N THR A 214 12.17 -19.07 13.20
CA THR A 214 12.66 -17.72 13.48
C THR A 214 14.06 -17.54 12.90
N LEU A 215 14.29 -16.44 12.21
CA LEU A 215 15.55 -16.09 11.57
C LEU A 215 16.09 -14.76 12.11
N SER A 216 17.39 -14.53 12.03
CA SER A 216 18.03 -13.26 12.39
C SER A 216 18.74 -12.61 11.20
N TRP A 217 18.99 -11.31 11.30
CA TRP A 217 19.76 -10.58 10.29
C TRP A 217 21.25 -10.94 10.32
N GLU A 218 21.77 -11.30 11.49
CA GLU A 218 23.19 -11.56 11.71
C GLU A 218 23.60 -12.99 11.33
N GLU A 219 22.74 -13.98 11.59
CA GLU A 219 23.06 -15.39 11.38
C GLU A 219 22.52 -15.95 10.06
N ASP A 220 21.31 -15.55 9.65
CA ASP A 220 20.64 -16.15 8.49
C ASP A 220 20.67 -15.26 7.23
N PHE A 221 20.58 -13.94 7.37
CA PHE A 221 20.57 -13.01 6.23
C PHE A 221 22.01 -12.78 5.68
N PRO A 222 22.22 -12.77 4.35
CA PRO A 222 23.56 -12.99 3.77
C PRO A 222 24.57 -11.83 3.90
N PHE A 223 24.15 -10.63 4.30
CA PHE A 223 25.02 -9.46 4.47
C PHE A 223 24.31 -8.38 5.28
N GLU A 224 25.06 -7.46 5.93
CA GLU A 224 24.45 -6.28 6.54
C GLU A 224 24.01 -5.27 5.46
N PRO A 225 22.70 -4.95 5.34
CA PRO A 225 22.23 -3.97 4.36
C PRO A 225 22.66 -2.56 4.75
N LYS A 226 23.12 -1.78 3.76
CA LYS A 226 23.47 -0.36 3.91
C LYS A 226 22.48 0.56 3.20
N SER A 227 21.94 0.10 2.07
CA SER A 227 20.95 0.82 1.28
C SER A 227 19.74 -0.06 0.99
N VAL A 228 18.60 0.60 0.81
CA VAL A 228 17.37 -0.02 0.31
C VAL A 228 16.90 0.76 -0.91
N ILE A 229 16.75 0.07 -2.03
CA ILE A 229 16.14 0.60 -3.25
C ILE A 229 14.67 0.23 -3.23
N VAL A 230 13.80 1.21 -3.33
CA VAL A 230 12.34 1.03 -3.27
C VAL A 230 11.75 1.35 -4.63
N MET A 231 10.92 0.44 -5.14
CA MET A 231 10.28 0.57 -6.44
C MET A 231 8.75 0.50 -6.29
N LEU A 232 8.06 1.40 -6.97
CA LEU A 232 6.61 1.40 -7.07
C LEU A 232 6.19 0.73 -8.38
N THR A 233 5.13 -0.06 -8.27
CA THR A 233 4.39 -0.66 -9.39
C THR A 233 2.97 -0.14 -9.35
N ASP A 234 2.43 0.36 -10.45
CA ASP A 234 1.05 0.79 -10.52
C ASP A 234 0.06 -0.40 -10.57
N MET A 235 -1.16 -0.15 -10.11
CA MET A 235 -2.29 -1.03 -10.37
C MET A 235 -3.22 -0.35 -11.39
N ASP A 236 -3.97 -1.12 -12.16
CA ASP A 236 -4.94 -0.64 -13.14
C ASP A 236 -6.09 0.12 -12.45
N TYR A 237 -6.45 1.28 -13.00
CA TYR A 237 -7.46 2.15 -12.41
C TYR A 237 -8.87 1.57 -12.50
N GLU A 238 -9.25 1.03 -13.67
CA GLU A 238 -10.62 0.56 -13.93
C GLU A 238 -10.89 -0.75 -13.17
N ALA A 239 -9.88 -1.63 -13.10
CA ALA A 239 -9.91 -2.82 -12.25
C ALA A 239 -10.04 -2.44 -10.78
N MET A 240 -9.22 -1.50 -10.27
CA MET A 240 -9.31 -1.04 -8.88
C MET A 240 -10.66 -0.36 -8.56
N ALA A 241 -11.27 0.32 -9.54
CA ALA A 241 -12.61 0.91 -9.38
C ALA A 241 -13.70 -0.14 -9.10
N CYS A 242 -13.45 -1.41 -9.39
CA CYS A 242 -14.36 -2.52 -9.08
C CYS A 242 -14.37 -2.92 -7.59
N ALA A 243 -13.49 -2.34 -6.75
CA ALA A 243 -13.40 -2.69 -5.34
C ALA A 243 -14.77 -2.60 -4.61
N PRO A 244 -15.14 -3.60 -3.78
CA PRO A 244 -14.31 -4.70 -3.28
C PRO A 244 -14.35 -6.00 -4.11
N MET A 245 -14.90 -5.97 -5.32
CA MET A 245 -15.11 -7.15 -6.15
C MET A 245 -13.79 -7.65 -6.76
N ILE A 246 -13.79 -8.90 -7.24
CA ILE A 246 -12.59 -9.65 -7.63
C ILE A 246 -11.73 -9.01 -8.72
N PRO A 247 -12.24 -8.23 -9.69
CA PRO A 247 -11.37 -7.52 -10.62
C PRO A 247 -10.37 -6.56 -9.93
N ALA A 248 -10.72 -5.99 -8.77
CA ALA A 248 -9.78 -5.20 -7.99
C ALA A 248 -8.65 -6.06 -7.40
N SER A 249 -8.96 -7.29 -6.97
CA SER A 249 -7.95 -8.27 -6.55
C SER A 249 -7.05 -8.69 -7.70
N ALA A 250 -7.57 -8.79 -8.92
CA ALA A 250 -6.76 -9.14 -10.08
C ALA A 250 -5.66 -8.11 -10.38
N THR A 251 -5.95 -6.81 -10.29
CA THR A 251 -4.89 -5.81 -10.49
C THR A 251 -3.89 -5.78 -9.35
N ALA A 252 -4.32 -6.10 -8.13
CA ALA A 252 -3.45 -6.28 -6.99
C ALA A 252 -2.46 -7.44 -7.20
N ALA A 253 -2.98 -8.59 -7.64
CA ALA A 253 -2.21 -9.78 -7.99
C ALA A 253 -1.17 -9.51 -9.08
N MET A 254 -1.57 -8.81 -10.15
CA MET A 254 -0.64 -8.45 -11.24
C MET A 254 0.48 -7.52 -10.74
N GLY A 255 0.14 -6.60 -9.83
CA GLY A 255 1.12 -5.76 -9.16
C GLY A 255 2.17 -6.57 -8.38
N TYR A 256 1.79 -7.70 -7.77
CA TYR A 256 2.74 -8.61 -7.13
C TYR A 256 3.64 -9.34 -8.13
N SER A 257 3.10 -9.81 -9.26
CA SER A 257 3.88 -10.41 -10.33
C SER A 257 4.94 -9.44 -10.88
N HIS A 258 4.56 -8.19 -11.14
CA HIS A 258 5.48 -7.14 -11.56
C HIS A 258 6.51 -6.78 -10.47
N ASN A 259 6.10 -6.66 -9.21
CA ASN A 259 7.01 -6.43 -8.09
C ASN A 259 8.10 -7.51 -8.00
N THR A 260 7.72 -8.78 -8.16
CA THR A 260 8.67 -9.90 -8.12
C THR A 260 9.69 -9.79 -9.24
N LEU A 261 9.24 -9.51 -10.48
CA LEU A 261 10.15 -9.30 -11.60
C LEU A 261 11.10 -8.13 -11.35
N GLN A 262 10.57 -6.97 -10.95
CA GLN A 262 11.36 -5.75 -10.72
C GLN A 262 12.43 -5.93 -9.65
N ALA A 263 12.05 -6.37 -8.44
CA ALA A 263 12.99 -6.52 -7.34
C ALA A 263 14.00 -7.64 -7.58
N GLY A 264 13.59 -8.75 -8.21
CA GLY A 264 14.49 -9.84 -8.55
C GLY A 264 15.49 -9.45 -9.64
N ALA A 265 15.03 -8.74 -10.69
CA ALA A 265 15.90 -8.21 -11.74
C ALA A 265 16.87 -7.16 -11.20
N MET A 266 16.42 -6.27 -10.32
CA MET A 266 17.28 -5.28 -9.67
C MET A 266 18.32 -5.93 -8.76
N ALA A 267 17.93 -6.92 -7.94
CA ALA A 267 18.88 -7.66 -7.13
C ALA A 267 19.93 -8.36 -8.00
N LYS A 268 19.51 -9.02 -9.09
CA LYS A 268 20.43 -9.62 -10.06
C LYS A 268 21.38 -8.59 -10.67
N PHE A 269 20.85 -7.43 -11.09
CA PHE A 269 21.65 -6.34 -11.67
C PHE A 269 22.75 -5.88 -10.71
N LEU A 270 22.42 -5.62 -9.44
CA LEU A 270 23.40 -5.20 -8.42
C LEU A 270 24.45 -6.28 -8.15
N ARG A 271 24.03 -7.56 -8.06
CA ARG A 271 24.99 -8.67 -7.89
C ARG A 271 25.94 -8.76 -9.09
N ARG A 272 25.47 -8.52 -10.32
CA ARG A 272 26.32 -8.45 -11.52
C ARG A 272 27.24 -7.23 -11.57
N LEU A 273 26.92 -6.17 -10.82
CA LEU A 273 27.81 -5.03 -10.58
C LEU A 273 28.78 -5.23 -9.41
N GLY A 274 28.72 -6.39 -8.73
CA GLY A 274 29.61 -6.76 -7.63
C GLY A 274 29.11 -6.35 -6.23
N TYR A 275 27.82 -6.08 -6.08
CA TYR A 275 27.19 -5.73 -4.81
C TYR A 275 26.20 -6.83 -4.38
N PRO A 276 26.41 -7.49 -3.22
CA PRO A 276 25.39 -8.31 -2.59
C PRO A 276 24.03 -7.61 -2.54
N ALA A 277 22.99 -8.33 -2.96
CA ALA A 277 21.65 -7.79 -3.05
C ALA A 277 20.58 -8.88 -2.99
N VAL A 278 19.50 -8.57 -2.26
CA VAL A 278 18.31 -9.42 -2.09
C VAL A 278 17.08 -8.59 -2.39
N GLY A 279 16.27 -9.08 -3.34
CA GLY A 279 14.95 -8.54 -3.61
C GLY A 279 13.97 -8.96 -2.51
N SER A 280 12.97 -8.12 -2.25
CA SER A 280 11.95 -8.36 -1.23
C SER A 280 10.62 -7.73 -1.62
N GLY A 281 9.55 -8.43 -1.28
CA GLY A 281 8.18 -7.96 -1.45
C GLY A 281 7.60 -7.51 -0.11
N ASN A 282 6.74 -8.34 0.47
CA ASN A 282 6.12 -8.06 1.77
C ASN A 282 6.95 -8.56 2.97
N ASP A 283 7.98 -9.35 2.73
CA ASP A 283 8.93 -9.86 3.74
C ASP A 283 9.99 -8.81 4.14
N LEU A 284 10.90 -9.19 5.05
CA LEU A 284 12.05 -8.42 5.57
C LEU A 284 11.76 -7.12 6.33
N GLY A 285 10.76 -6.33 5.96
CA GLY A 285 10.50 -5.05 6.63
C GLY A 285 9.32 -4.28 6.07
N ASN A 286 8.99 -3.17 6.73
CA ASN A 286 7.83 -2.34 6.40
C ASN A 286 8.05 -1.54 5.09
N SER A 287 7.43 -1.99 4.01
CA SER A 287 7.54 -1.37 2.68
C SER A 287 7.03 0.08 2.64
N VAL A 288 5.98 0.41 3.40
CA VAL A 288 5.45 1.78 3.44
C VAL A 288 6.46 2.72 4.10
N ALA A 289 7.07 2.31 5.21
CA ALA A 289 8.09 3.11 5.89
C ALA A 289 9.30 3.38 4.98
N TYR A 290 9.80 2.35 4.29
CA TYR A 290 10.89 2.50 3.34
C TYR A 290 10.53 3.39 2.13
N ALA A 291 9.31 3.27 1.60
CA ALA A 291 8.87 4.13 0.50
C ALA A 291 8.76 5.61 0.90
N ILE A 292 8.35 5.90 2.14
CA ILE A 292 8.37 7.27 2.70
C ILE A 292 9.83 7.73 2.88
N SER A 293 10.69 6.89 3.47
CA SER A 293 12.12 7.19 3.63
C SER A 293 12.82 7.50 2.31
N ALA A 294 12.43 6.82 1.22
CA ALA A 294 12.93 7.03 -0.13
C ALA A 294 12.23 8.18 -0.90
N GLY A 295 11.40 8.99 -0.23
CA GLY A 295 10.80 10.19 -0.81
C GLY A 295 9.69 9.92 -1.82
N LEU A 296 9.11 8.72 -1.85
CA LEU A 296 8.19 8.30 -2.91
C LEU A 296 6.73 8.77 -2.70
N GLY A 297 6.41 9.22 -1.50
CA GLY A 297 5.08 9.64 -1.06
C GLY A 297 5.01 9.78 0.46
N GLU A 298 3.80 9.93 0.99
CA GLU A 298 3.52 10.02 2.43
C GLU A 298 2.60 8.90 2.91
N GLY A 299 2.73 8.55 4.20
CA GLY A 299 1.77 7.66 4.86
C GLY A 299 0.40 8.32 5.02
N ALA A 300 -0.66 7.57 4.73
CA ALA A 300 -2.03 8.06 4.73
C ALA A 300 -2.93 7.35 5.76
N ARG A 301 -4.17 7.84 5.93
CA ARG A 301 -5.16 7.28 6.87
C ARG A 301 -5.40 5.79 6.70
N ASN A 302 -5.44 5.30 5.46
CA ASN A 302 -5.67 3.88 5.16
C ASN A 302 -4.43 3.00 5.47
N GLY A 303 -3.34 3.56 6.00
CA GLY A 303 -2.10 2.85 6.31
C GLY A 303 -1.22 2.55 5.09
N GLN A 304 -1.63 2.98 3.89
CA GLN A 304 -0.85 2.86 2.67
C GLN A 304 0.02 4.11 2.47
N ILE A 305 0.99 4.02 1.56
CA ILE A 305 1.58 5.22 0.96
C ILE A 305 0.58 5.83 -0.02
N ILE A 306 0.53 7.15 -0.09
CA ILE A 306 -0.02 7.88 -1.23
C ILE A 306 1.16 8.51 -1.97
N ALA A 307 1.38 8.04 -3.19
CA ALA A 307 2.38 8.59 -4.09
C ALA A 307 1.72 9.67 -4.95
N PRO A 308 2.14 10.94 -4.92
CA PRO A 308 1.52 12.01 -5.72
C PRO A 308 1.44 11.64 -7.21
N GLY A 309 0.30 11.89 -7.85
CA GLY A 309 0.02 11.50 -9.24
C GLY A 309 -0.30 10.01 -9.48
N LEU A 310 0.03 9.13 -8.54
CA LEU A 310 -0.30 7.69 -8.59
C LEU A 310 -1.35 7.29 -7.54
N GLY A 311 -1.55 8.13 -6.53
CA GLY A 311 -2.42 7.85 -5.40
C GLY A 311 -1.92 6.70 -4.53
N PRO A 312 -2.82 6.04 -3.77
CA PRO A 312 -2.54 4.80 -3.08
C PRO A 312 -2.56 3.56 -3.99
N ARG A 313 -2.75 3.74 -5.31
CA ARG A 313 -2.93 2.65 -6.29
C ARG A 313 -1.58 2.12 -6.78
N VAL A 314 -0.70 1.83 -5.84
CA VAL A 314 0.64 1.29 -6.10
C VAL A 314 0.97 0.14 -5.17
N ARG A 315 1.74 -0.81 -5.67
CA ARG A 315 2.44 -1.82 -4.87
C ARG A 315 3.89 -1.40 -4.71
N ILE A 316 4.52 -1.91 -3.64
CA ILE A 316 5.88 -1.54 -3.26
C ILE A 316 6.73 -2.80 -3.23
N SER A 317 7.88 -2.76 -3.91
CA SER A 317 8.95 -3.74 -3.75
C SER A 317 10.23 -3.06 -3.26
N LYS A 318 11.12 -3.85 -2.67
CA LYS A 318 12.35 -3.38 -2.03
C LYS A 318 13.52 -4.24 -2.51
N VAL A 319 14.71 -3.66 -2.55
CA VAL A 319 15.96 -4.39 -2.71
C VAL A 319 16.94 -3.94 -1.65
N TYR A 320 17.32 -4.85 -0.77
CA TYR A 320 18.36 -4.65 0.23
C TYR A 320 19.71 -4.90 -0.40
N THR A 321 20.69 -4.05 -0.13
CA THR A 321 22.05 -4.20 -0.65
C THR A 321 23.08 -3.63 0.31
N ASN A 322 24.32 -4.17 0.26
CA ASN A 322 25.44 -3.60 0.99
C ASN A 322 26.10 -2.41 0.26
N LEU A 323 25.55 -2.00 -0.89
CA LEU A 323 25.97 -0.79 -1.60
C LEU A 323 25.78 0.41 -0.67
N GLU A 324 26.79 1.26 -0.60
CA GLU A 324 26.81 2.47 0.23
C GLU A 324 26.96 3.69 -0.67
N LEU A 325 26.11 4.68 -0.45
CA LEU A 325 26.14 5.96 -1.15
C LEU A 325 26.57 7.08 -0.18
N ASP A 326 27.04 8.18 -0.74
CA ASP A 326 27.20 9.42 0.02
C ASP A 326 25.84 9.92 0.53
N ASP A 327 25.81 10.58 1.69
CA ASP A 327 24.56 11.07 2.31
C ASP A 327 23.73 11.95 1.38
N ALA A 328 24.39 12.83 0.62
CA ALA A 328 23.73 13.74 -0.31
C ALA A 328 23.10 13.04 -1.52
N ALA A 329 23.41 11.76 -1.73
CA ALA A 329 23.01 10.99 -2.89
C ALA A 329 21.77 10.12 -2.59
N TYR A 330 21.42 9.91 -1.32
CA TYR A 330 20.15 9.28 -0.94
C TYR A 330 18.96 10.21 -1.21
N ASP A 331 17.86 9.61 -1.67
CA ASP A 331 16.58 10.29 -1.71
C ASP A 331 16.09 10.55 -0.27
N LYS A 332 15.43 11.69 -0.08
CA LYS A 332 14.94 12.12 1.23
C LYS A 332 13.42 12.06 1.31
N PRO A 333 12.85 11.82 2.51
CA PRO A 333 11.41 11.91 2.71
C PRO A 333 10.86 13.29 2.35
N ARG A 334 9.58 13.35 1.96
CA ARG A 334 8.92 14.58 1.51
C ARG A 334 7.50 14.71 2.09
N ASP A 335 7.11 15.94 2.39
CA ASP A 335 5.76 16.32 2.82
C ASP A 335 4.99 16.96 1.65
N PHE A 336 3.92 16.30 1.24
CA PHE A 336 2.96 16.66 0.21
C PHE A 336 1.62 17.16 0.80
N GLY A 337 1.51 17.28 2.13
CA GLY A 337 0.28 17.64 2.83
C GLY A 337 -0.75 16.51 2.91
N ILE A 338 -0.37 15.27 2.59
CA ILE A 338 -1.30 14.13 2.53
C ILE A 338 -1.83 13.79 3.93
N LEU A 339 -0.97 13.79 4.94
CA LEU A 339 -1.40 13.46 6.30
C LEU A 339 -2.39 14.52 6.83
N SER A 340 -2.16 15.80 6.53
CA SER A 340 -3.09 16.92 6.86
C SER A 340 -4.42 16.82 6.09
N PHE A 341 -4.38 16.42 4.83
CA PHE A 341 -5.57 16.10 4.05
C PHE A 341 -6.38 14.97 4.71
N CYS A 342 -5.70 13.92 5.17
CA CYS A 342 -6.31 12.77 5.81
C CYS A 342 -7.05 13.10 7.11
N GLU A 343 -6.61 14.11 7.88
CA GLU A 343 -7.30 14.58 9.10
C GLU A 343 -8.75 14.99 8.84
N ASN A 344 -9.04 15.54 7.66
CA ASN A 344 -10.36 16.08 7.31
C ASN A 344 -11.16 15.17 6.36
N CYS A 345 -10.49 14.41 5.50
CA CYS A 345 -11.15 13.65 4.44
C CYS A 345 -11.94 12.43 4.95
N LYS A 346 -11.30 11.52 5.69
CA LYS A 346 -11.88 10.26 6.24
C LYS A 346 -12.59 9.31 5.26
N ARG A 347 -12.61 9.62 3.95
CA ARG A 347 -13.40 8.89 2.96
C ARG A 347 -13.08 7.39 2.88
N CYS A 348 -11.81 7.02 3.02
CA CYS A 348 -11.40 5.61 3.04
C CYS A 348 -11.93 4.84 4.25
N ALA A 349 -12.08 5.50 5.40
CA ALA A 349 -12.63 4.89 6.60
C ALA A 349 -14.16 4.75 6.49
N GLU A 350 -14.84 5.75 5.93
CA GLU A 350 -16.28 5.69 5.63
C GLU A 350 -16.62 4.57 4.63
N SER A 351 -15.73 4.34 3.67
CA SER A 351 -15.91 3.32 2.62
C SER A 351 -15.41 1.93 3.04
N CYS A 352 -14.83 1.79 4.25
CA CYS A 352 -14.23 0.53 4.69
C CYS A 352 -15.32 -0.47 5.15
N PRO A 353 -15.54 -1.57 4.41
CA PRO A 353 -16.60 -2.52 4.78
C PRO A 353 -16.28 -3.27 6.08
N GLY A 354 -14.99 -3.48 6.37
CA GLY A 354 -14.54 -4.12 7.61
C GLY A 354 -14.45 -3.17 8.81
N LYS A 355 -14.72 -1.86 8.64
CA LYS A 355 -14.54 -0.83 9.70
C LYS A 355 -13.17 -0.90 10.38
N ALA A 356 -12.15 -1.21 9.60
CA ALA A 356 -10.78 -1.43 10.06
C ALA A 356 -9.97 -0.14 10.17
N ILE A 357 -10.38 0.92 9.48
CA ILE A 357 -9.62 2.16 9.37
C ILE A 357 -10.11 3.16 10.42
N SER A 358 -9.17 3.78 11.13
CA SER A 358 -9.50 4.77 12.17
C SER A 358 -10.28 5.96 11.60
N MET A 359 -11.28 6.39 12.38
CA MET A 359 -12.09 7.60 12.15
C MET A 359 -11.58 8.80 12.96
N ASP A 360 -10.42 8.71 13.62
CA ASP A 360 -9.88 9.79 14.45
C ASP A 360 -9.65 11.06 13.66
N ASP A 361 -9.80 12.22 14.30
CA ASP A 361 -9.51 13.51 13.66
C ASP A 361 -8.02 13.71 13.41
N LYS A 362 -7.15 13.16 14.27
CA LYS A 362 -5.70 13.34 14.22
C LYS A 362 -4.97 12.01 14.27
N PRO A 363 -3.80 11.88 13.61
CA PRO A 363 -2.92 10.74 13.82
C PRO A 363 -2.33 10.79 15.24
N SER A 364 -1.94 9.62 15.75
CA SER A 364 -1.48 9.43 17.13
C SER A 364 -0.23 8.55 17.16
N MET A 365 0.45 8.52 18.30
CA MET A 365 1.64 7.67 18.49
C MET A 365 1.29 6.20 18.75
N GLY A 366 0.05 5.90 19.10
CA GLY A 366 -0.45 4.54 19.35
C GLY A 366 -1.91 4.39 18.92
N SER A 367 -2.39 3.14 18.87
CA SER A 367 -3.77 2.85 18.50
C SER A 367 -4.76 3.39 19.54
N THR A 368 -5.87 3.90 19.04
CA THR A 368 -7.06 4.39 19.78
C THR A 368 -8.27 3.49 19.52
N LEU A 369 -8.11 2.45 18.70
CA LEU A 369 -9.19 1.55 18.31
C LEU A 369 -9.61 0.65 19.48
N PRO A 370 -10.88 0.22 19.54
CA PRO A 370 -11.34 -0.69 20.58
C PRO A 370 -10.43 -1.93 20.72
N GLY A 371 -10.16 -2.30 21.96
CA GLY A 371 -9.25 -3.41 22.30
C GLY A 371 -7.76 -3.05 22.27
N HIS A 372 -7.36 -1.81 21.97
CA HIS A 372 -5.93 -1.46 21.88
C HIS A 372 -5.14 -1.65 23.19
N ASP A 373 -5.81 -1.56 24.34
CA ASP A 373 -5.21 -1.75 25.68
C ASP A 373 -4.93 -3.22 26.01
N ASP A 374 -5.56 -4.15 25.29
CA ASP A 374 -5.33 -5.57 25.44
C ASP A 374 -4.14 -6.01 24.55
N PRO A 375 -3.01 -6.44 25.14
CA PRO A 375 -1.87 -6.90 24.36
C PRO A 375 -2.19 -8.15 23.52
N ASP A 376 -3.12 -9.00 23.96
CA ASP A 376 -3.53 -10.21 23.23
C ASP A 376 -4.40 -9.85 22.02
N TYR A 377 -5.00 -8.67 21.99
CA TYR A 377 -5.73 -8.13 20.84
C TYR A 377 -4.86 -7.26 19.93
N ASN A 378 -3.99 -6.44 20.52
CA ASN A 378 -3.21 -5.41 19.82
C ASN A 378 -1.82 -5.88 19.39
N TRP A 379 -1.57 -7.19 19.38
CA TRP A 379 -0.29 -7.80 18.97
C TRP A 379 0.21 -7.35 17.60
N GLN A 380 -0.68 -7.02 16.64
CA GLN A 380 -0.26 -6.53 15.33
C GLN A 380 0.17 -5.04 15.33
N GLY A 381 -0.11 -4.30 16.40
CA GLY A 381 0.20 -2.88 16.52
C GLY A 381 1.70 -2.60 16.46
N GLN A 382 2.05 -1.37 16.04
CA GLN A 382 3.41 -0.84 16.16
C GLN A 382 3.29 0.63 16.58
N PRO A 383 3.36 0.91 17.90
CA PRO A 383 3.32 2.28 18.42
C PRO A 383 4.66 2.99 18.18
N GLY A 384 4.71 4.26 18.59
CA GLY A 384 5.91 5.09 18.58
C GLY A 384 6.19 5.85 17.30
N ILE A 385 5.24 5.83 16.36
CA ILE A 385 5.23 6.73 15.19
C ILE A 385 3.87 7.39 15.03
N ARG A 386 3.88 8.68 14.67
CA ARG A 386 2.66 9.45 14.43
C ARG A 386 2.00 9.00 13.12
N LYS A 387 0.91 8.23 13.22
CA LYS A 387 0.10 7.77 12.08
C LYS A 387 -1.34 7.53 12.48
N PHE A 388 -2.20 7.27 11.49
CA PHE A 388 -3.51 6.66 11.75
C PHE A 388 -3.31 5.16 11.94
N HIS A 389 -3.58 4.67 13.15
CA HIS A 389 -3.47 3.25 13.46
C HIS A 389 -4.76 2.54 13.04
N ASN A 390 -4.63 1.39 12.38
CA ASN A 390 -5.72 0.64 11.79
C ASN A 390 -5.72 -0.81 12.28
N ASP A 391 -6.88 -1.44 12.23
CA ASP A 391 -7.06 -2.83 12.66
C ASP A 391 -6.94 -3.79 11.48
N ALA A 392 -5.73 -4.27 11.23
CA ALA A 392 -5.48 -5.23 10.16
C ALA A 392 -6.34 -6.50 10.31
N LYS A 393 -6.69 -6.91 11.54
CA LYS A 393 -7.49 -8.11 11.81
C LYS A 393 -8.89 -7.98 11.21
N LYS A 394 -9.54 -6.84 11.44
CA LYS A 394 -10.85 -6.51 10.84
C LYS A 394 -10.77 -6.41 9.31
N CYS A 395 -9.67 -5.88 8.79
CA CYS A 395 -9.42 -5.83 7.34
C CYS A 395 -9.37 -7.23 6.73
N PHE A 396 -8.55 -8.12 7.30
CA PHE A 396 -8.38 -9.48 6.81
C PHE A 396 -9.62 -10.36 6.99
N LYS A 397 -10.37 -10.17 8.09
CA LYS A 397 -11.69 -10.82 8.25
C LYS A 397 -12.56 -10.54 7.02
N PHE A 398 -12.62 -9.28 6.57
CA PHE A 398 -13.40 -8.92 5.40
C PHE A 398 -12.86 -9.60 4.13
N TRP A 399 -11.55 -9.77 3.96
CA TRP A 399 -11.00 -10.47 2.79
C TRP A 399 -11.56 -11.89 2.69
N SER A 400 -11.60 -12.59 3.82
CA SER A 400 -12.13 -13.95 3.91
C SER A 400 -13.64 -14.00 3.64
N ASP A 401 -14.41 -13.05 4.17
CA ASP A 401 -15.87 -12.95 3.93
C ASP A 401 -16.18 -12.57 2.46
N ASN A 402 -15.32 -11.76 1.85
CA ASN A 402 -15.46 -11.24 0.49
C ASN A 402 -15.02 -12.25 -0.58
N GLY A 403 -13.99 -13.05 -0.28
CA GLY A 403 -13.31 -13.91 -1.25
C GLY A 403 -12.24 -13.21 -2.09
N GLY A 404 -11.75 -12.03 -1.66
CA GLY A 404 -10.77 -11.21 -2.39
C GLY A 404 -10.21 -10.07 -1.51
N ASP A 405 -9.09 -9.45 -1.90
CA ASP A 405 -8.30 -8.52 -1.07
C ASP A 405 -8.85 -7.07 -0.98
N CYS A 406 -10.09 -6.87 -1.43
CA CYS A 406 -10.94 -5.69 -1.24
C CYS A 406 -10.49 -4.42 -1.99
N GLY A 407 -9.50 -3.67 -1.49
CA GLY A 407 -9.07 -2.41 -2.12
C GLY A 407 -10.04 -1.22 -2.04
N ALA A 408 -11.16 -1.32 -1.29
CA ALA A 408 -12.16 -0.24 -1.20
C ALA A 408 -11.56 1.10 -0.73
N CYS A 409 -10.59 1.06 0.19
CA CYS A 409 -9.90 2.23 0.70
C CYS A 409 -8.96 2.90 -0.33
N ILE A 410 -8.51 2.16 -1.34
CA ILE A 410 -7.72 2.66 -2.47
C ILE A 410 -8.66 3.29 -3.48
N SER A 411 -9.70 2.55 -3.90
CA SER A 411 -10.72 3.02 -4.85
C SER A 411 -11.35 4.34 -4.40
N SER A 412 -11.77 4.42 -3.13
CA SER A 412 -12.45 5.60 -2.59
C SER A 412 -11.53 6.79 -2.30
N CYS A 413 -10.21 6.68 -2.45
CA CYS A 413 -9.30 7.73 -2.07
C CYS A 413 -9.38 8.90 -3.06
N PRO A 414 -9.54 10.17 -2.62
CA PRO A 414 -9.51 11.31 -3.55
C PRO A 414 -8.15 11.51 -4.26
N TRP A 415 -7.09 10.85 -3.82
CA TRP A 415 -5.80 10.84 -4.52
C TRP A 415 -5.71 9.72 -5.58
N ASN A 416 -6.69 8.80 -5.63
CA ASN A 416 -6.78 7.75 -6.64
C ASN A 416 -7.65 8.22 -7.81
N LYS A 417 -7.14 9.16 -8.61
CA LYS A 417 -7.83 9.65 -9.81
C LYS A 417 -7.00 9.40 -11.07
N PRO A 418 -7.62 9.40 -12.25
CA PRO A 418 -6.87 9.49 -13.50
C PRO A 418 -6.04 10.78 -13.50
N ASP A 419 -4.84 10.68 -14.08
CA ASP A 419 -3.87 11.77 -14.11
C ASP A 419 -4.31 12.84 -15.13
N PHE A 420 -4.99 13.86 -14.62
CA PHE A 420 -5.34 15.06 -15.36
C PHE A 420 -4.64 16.26 -14.73
N TRP A 421 -4.17 17.20 -15.55
CA TRP A 421 -3.36 18.35 -15.10
C TRP A 421 -3.96 19.16 -13.94
N HIS A 422 -5.29 19.26 -13.86
CA HIS A 422 -5.97 20.00 -12.80
C HIS A 422 -6.01 19.24 -11.46
N HIS A 423 -5.97 17.90 -11.48
CA HIS A 423 -5.80 17.10 -10.26
C HIS A 423 -4.41 17.30 -9.67
N SER A 424 -3.36 17.33 -10.50
CA SER A 424 -1.99 17.57 -10.02
C SER A 424 -1.83 18.94 -9.35
N LEU A 425 -2.56 19.96 -9.83
CA LEU A 425 -2.59 21.28 -9.18
C LEU A 425 -3.32 21.25 -7.83
N ILE A 426 -4.44 20.53 -7.74
CA ILE A 426 -5.18 20.34 -6.49
C ILE A 426 -4.30 19.61 -5.48
N ASP A 427 -3.62 18.55 -5.91
CA ASP A 427 -2.71 17.75 -5.08
C ASP A 427 -1.57 18.61 -4.53
N GLY A 428 -0.91 19.40 -5.38
CA GLY A 428 0.15 20.32 -4.97
C GLY A 428 -0.32 21.39 -3.98
N SER A 429 -1.61 21.77 -4.03
CA SER A 429 -2.16 22.75 -3.11
C SER A 429 -2.28 22.26 -1.66
N ASN A 430 -2.36 20.93 -1.44
CA ASN A 430 -2.47 20.35 -0.09
C ASN A 430 -1.27 20.67 0.81
N THR A 431 -0.11 21.01 0.23
CA THR A 431 1.09 21.44 0.97
C THR A 431 0.99 22.84 1.61
N PHE A 432 -0.07 23.59 1.32
CA PHE A 432 -0.29 24.93 1.86
C PHE A 432 -1.78 25.23 2.15
N THR A 433 -2.70 24.33 1.80
CA THR A 433 -4.11 24.40 2.20
C THR A 433 -4.39 23.51 3.41
N GLY A 434 -5.57 23.66 4.02
CA GLY A 434 -5.96 22.90 5.22
C GLY A 434 -7.45 22.98 5.52
N GLY A 435 -7.89 22.16 6.48
CA GLY A 435 -9.22 22.25 7.08
C GLY A 435 -10.36 22.20 6.06
N ALA A 436 -11.15 23.28 5.99
CA ALA A 436 -12.33 23.39 5.14
C ALA A 436 -12.05 23.14 3.65
N VAL A 437 -10.87 23.48 3.14
CA VAL A 437 -10.50 23.22 1.74
C VAL A 437 -10.40 21.71 1.48
N HIS A 438 -9.77 20.96 2.39
CA HIS A 438 -9.66 19.50 2.26
C HIS A 438 -11.04 18.83 2.35
N SER A 439 -11.92 19.32 3.23
CA SER A 439 -13.32 18.87 3.29
C SER A 439 -14.09 19.16 2.00
N MET A 440 -13.91 20.34 1.41
CA MET A 440 -14.52 20.70 0.13
C MET A 440 -14.01 19.81 -1.01
N MET A 441 -12.71 19.51 -1.06
CA MET A 441 -12.11 18.63 -2.08
C MET A 441 -12.71 17.22 -2.01
N LYS A 442 -12.91 16.67 -0.81
CA LYS A 442 -13.64 15.40 -0.63
C LYS A 442 -15.06 15.47 -1.19
N GLN A 443 -15.81 16.53 -0.87
CA GLN A 443 -17.20 16.67 -1.34
C GLN A 443 -17.27 16.83 -2.86
N ALA A 444 -16.33 17.56 -3.46
CA ALA A 444 -16.20 17.65 -4.90
C ALA A 444 -15.94 16.27 -5.53
N ASP A 445 -15.06 15.47 -4.94
CA ASP A 445 -14.76 14.11 -5.40
C ASP A 445 -16.01 13.21 -5.44
N ILE A 446 -16.85 13.29 -4.41
CA ILE A 446 -18.14 12.58 -4.34
C ILE A 446 -19.12 13.14 -5.39
N LEU A 447 -19.23 14.46 -5.51
CA LEU A 447 -20.17 15.11 -6.43
C LEU A 447 -19.87 14.77 -7.90
N PHE A 448 -18.59 14.67 -8.26
CA PHE A 448 -18.15 14.29 -9.61
C PHE A 448 -18.19 12.77 -9.85
N GLY A 449 -18.57 11.97 -8.86
CA GLY A 449 -18.80 10.53 -8.99
C GLY A 449 -17.54 9.68 -8.98
N TYR A 450 -16.40 10.21 -8.51
CA TYR A 450 -15.18 9.44 -8.34
C TYR A 450 -15.25 8.57 -7.08
N GLY A 451 -14.51 7.45 -7.07
CA GLY A 451 -14.26 6.64 -5.86
C GLY A 451 -15.48 5.96 -5.26
N ASN A 452 -16.50 5.66 -6.08
CA ASN A 452 -17.60 4.79 -5.66
C ASN A 452 -17.05 3.37 -5.43
N VAL A 453 -17.48 2.74 -4.35
CA VAL A 453 -17.13 1.35 -4.02
C VAL A 453 -18.37 0.49 -4.15
N ASN A 454 -18.17 -0.81 -4.40
CA ASN A 454 -19.25 -1.78 -4.60
C ASN A 454 -20.19 -1.40 -5.76
N ASP A 455 -19.62 -0.88 -6.86
CA ASP A 455 -20.37 -0.44 -8.05
C ASP A 455 -20.31 -1.50 -9.16
N GLU A 456 -21.37 -2.28 -9.34
CA GLU A 456 -21.47 -3.27 -10.42
C GLU A 456 -21.32 -2.67 -11.82
N LYS A 457 -21.60 -1.37 -12.01
CA LYS A 457 -21.38 -0.71 -13.31
C LYS A 457 -19.90 -0.60 -13.63
N ALA A 458 -19.04 -0.44 -12.62
CA ALA A 458 -17.59 -0.43 -12.80
C ALA A 458 -17.11 -1.79 -13.34
N VAL A 459 -17.60 -2.91 -12.78
CA VAL A 459 -17.28 -4.27 -13.27
C VAL A 459 -17.73 -4.45 -14.72
N LYS A 460 -18.97 -4.05 -15.03
CA LYS A 460 -19.50 -4.13 -16.41
C LYS A 460 -18.68 -3.28 -17.39
N LYS A 461 -18.24 -2.09 -16.97
CA LYS A 461 -17.37 -1.21 -17.76
C LYS A 461 -15.99 -1.83 -17.96
N PHE A 462 -15.37 -2.35 -16.90
CA PHE A 462 -14.07 -3.00 -16.94
C PHE A 462 -14.03 -4.14 -17.97
N TRP A 463 -14.99 -5.07 -17.89
CA TRP A 463 -15.04 -6.19 -18.85
C TRP A 463 -15.38 -5.79 -20.28
N ARG A 464 -16.07 -4.66 -20.46
CA ARG A 464 -16.33 -4.10 -21.81
C ARG A 464 -15.13 -3.36 -22.39
N SER A 465 -14.17 -2.94 -21.57
CA SER A 465 -13.02 -2.15 -22.03
C SER A 465 -12.12 -2.91 -23.01
N GLY A 466 -12.12 -4.25 -22.97
CA GLY A 466 -11.40 -5.08 -23.92
C GLY A 466 -12.02 -5.15 -25.33
N PHE A 467 -13.21 -4.57 -25.53
CA PHE A 467 -13.92 -4.60 -26.82
C PHE A 467 -13.94 -3.21 -27.46
N SER A 468 -13.50 -3.12 -28.72
CA SER A 468 -13.42 -1.87 -29.49
C SER A 468 -14.46 -1.77 -30.63
N GLY A 469 -15.42 -2.68 -30.71
CA GLY A 469 -16.47 -2.69 -31.74
C GLY A 469 -17.77 -1.98 -31.32
N ASP A 470 -18.60 -1.66 -32.30
CA ASP A 470 -19.99 -1.22 -32.06
C ASP A 470 -20.89 -2.45 -31.88
N PHE A 471 -21.70 -2.45 -30.81
CA PHE A 471 -22.80 -3.39 -30.66
C PHE A 471 -23.92 -2.99 -31.62
N THR A 472 -23.96 -3.56 -32.83
CA THR A 472 -25.17 -3.54 -33.68
C THR A 472 -25.99 -4.80 -33.49
#